data_AF-A0A4D6KS57-F1
#
_entry.id   AF-A0A4D6KS57-F1
#
_cell.length_a   1.000
_cell.length_b   1.000
_cell.length_c   1.000
_cell.angle_alpha   90.00
_cell.angle_beta   90.00
_cell.angle_gamma   90.00
#
_symmetry.space_group_name_H-M   'P 1'
#
loop_
_entity.id
_entity.type
_entity.pdbx_description
1 polymer ?
#
loop_
_entity_poly.entity_id
_entity_poly.type
_entity_poly.pdbx_seq_one_letter_code
_entity_poly.pdbx_strand_id
1 'polypeptide(L)'
;MECLVLKDLPKLLSFHQQNGTIHLPNIQIVQARNIPSIKFFSEGIVITPLLRSIHVTFAKKLWLGNLNKTLSYISNNPGKFHFAELFGFPS
;
A
#
# COMPACT_ATOMS: atom_id res chain seq x y z
N MET A 1 -17.69 4.95 -0.20
CA MET A 1 -16.23 4.99 0.08
C MET A 1 -15.59 3.89 -0.72
N GLU A 2 -14.65 4.20 -1.60
CA GLU A 2 -13.92 3.17 -2.36
C GLU A 2 -12.56 2.86 -1.75
N CYS A 3 -12.25 1.57 -1.69
CA CYS A 3 -11.05 1.04 -1.09
C CYS A 3 -10.38 0.05 -2.04
N LEU A 4 -9.09 0.26 -2.33
CA LEU A 4 -8.27 -0.72 -3.03
C LEU A 4 -7.59 -1.62 -1.98
N VAL A 5 -7.67 -2.94 -2.14
CA VAL A 5 -7.10 -3.90 -1.18
C VAL A 5 -5.95 -4.66 -1.85
N LEU A 6 -4.76 -4.51 -1.28
CA LEU A 6 -3.55 -5.25 -1.62
C LEU A 6 -3.24 -6.19 -0.45
N LYS A 7 -3.48 -7.48 -0.64
CA LYS A 7 -3.40 -8.47 0.43
C LYS A 7 -2.71 -9.75 -0.03
N ASP A 8 -1.79 -10.25 0.78
CA ASP A 8 -1.17 -11.57 0.61
C ASP A 8 -0.45 -11.70 -0.75
N LEU A 9 0.38 -10.70 -1.06
CA LEU A 9 1.15 -10.63 -2.30
C LEU A 9 2.66 -10.67 -1.99
N PRO A 10 3.18 -11.80 -1.45
CA PRO A 10 4.54 -11.85 -0.90
C PRO A 10 5.65 -11.70 -1.93
N LYS A 11 5.38 -11.98 -3.21
CA LYS A 11 6.37 -11.93 -4.31
C LYS A 11 6.10 -10.81 -5.32
N LEU A 12 5.02 -10.04 -5.15
CA LEU A 12 4.67 -9.02 -6.11
C LEU A 12 5.60 -7.81 -5.95
N LEU A 13 6.36 -7.51 -7.01
CA LEU A 13 7.26 -6.36 -7.04
C LEU A 13 6.53 -5.07 -7.43
N SER A 14 5.58 -5.17 -8.35
CA SER A 14 4.79 -4.06 -8.93
C SER A 14 3.52 -4.59 -9.59
N PHE A 15 2.45 -3.79 -9.63
CA PHE A 15 1.21 -4.14 -10.34
C PHE A 15 1.29 -3.86 -11.84
N HIS A 16 2.07 -2.84 -12.23
CA HIS A 16 2.14 -2.39 -13.61
C HIS A 16 3.56 -1.90 -13.93
N GLN A 17 4.26 -2.58 -14.83
CA GLN A 17 5.65 -2.23 -15.21
C GLN A 17 5.74 -1.33 -16.44
N GLN A 18 4.65 -1.10 -17.17
CA GLN A 18 4.71 -0.22 -18.33
C GLN A 18 4.62 1.24 -17.90
N ASN A 19 5.24 2.12 -18.69
CA ASN A 19 5.14 3.57 -18.52
C ASN A 19 3.80 4.09 -19.06
N GLY A 20 2.72 3.74 -18.36
CA GLY A 20 1.36 4.16 -18.66
C GLY A 20 0.69 4.83 -17.47
N THR A 21 -0.41 5.53 -17.73
CA THR A 21 -1.16 6.24 -16.68
C THR A 21 -2.29 5.37 -16.15
N ILE A 22 -2.31 5.18 -14.82
CA ILE A 22 -3.41 4.52 -14.12
C ILE A 22 -4.26 5.58 -13.41
N HIS A 23 -5.55 5.61 -13.73
CA HIS A 23 -6.52 6.49 -13.08
C HIS A 23 -7.31 5.72 -12.03
N LEU A 24 -7.27 6.20 -10.80
CA LEU A 24 -8.04 5.69 -9.66
C LEU A 24 -8.83 6.86 -9.04
N PRO A 25 -9.81 7.43 -9.76
CA PRO A 25 -10.40 8.73 -9.44
C PRO A 25 -11.15 8.77 -8.10
N ASN A 26 -11.76 7.64 -7.73
CA ASN A 26 -12.64 7.58 -6.57
C ASN A 26 -12.02 6.86 -5.36
N ILE A 27 -10.80 6.32 -5.49
CA ILE A 27 -10.11 5.61 -4.41
C ILE A 27 -9.77 6.59 -3.29
N GLN A 28 -10.29 6.30 -2.11
CA GLN A 28 -10.05 7.11 -0.91
C GLN A 28 -9.04 6.47 0.02
N ILE A 29 -9.01 5.14 0.07
CA ILE A 29 -8.17 4.34 0.96
C ILE A 29 -7.52 3.20 0.19
N VAL A 30 -6.29 2.87 0.56
CA VAL A 30 -5.65 1.61 0.17
C VAL A 30 -5.43 0.76 1.43
N GLN A 31 -5.73 -0.53 1.39
CA GLN A 31 -5.27 -1.47 2.41
C GLN A 31 -4.07 -2.23 1.89
N ALA A 32 -2.98 -2.26 2.64
CA ALA A 32 -1.72 -2.87 2.27
C ALA A 32 -1.30 -3.87 3.34
N ARG A 33 -1.67 -5.14 3.16
CA ARG A 33 -1.43 -6.21 4.13
C ARG A 33 -0.58 -7.31 3.51
N ASN A 34 0.50 -7.71 4.18
CA ASN A 34 1.36 -8.81 3.73
C ASN A 34 1.84 -8.65 2.27
N ILE A 35 2.49 -7.51 1.98
CA ILE A 35 3.07 -7.18 0.67
C ILE A 35 4.59 -6.94 0.71
N PRO A 36 5.38 -7.82 1.36
CA PRO A 36 6.78 -7.58 1.76
C PRO A 36 7.78 -7.32 0.61
N SER A 37 7.42 -7.60 -0.65
CA SER A 37 8.32 -7.45 -1.80
C SER A 37 8.00 -6.25 -2.70
N ILE A 38 6.94 -5.48 -2.40
CA ILE A 38 6.50 -4.41 -3.29
C ILE A 38 7.51 -3.25 -3.32
N LYS A 39 7.94 -2.87 -4.53
CA LYS A 39 8.86 -1.74 -4.72
C LYS A 39 8.12 -0.46 -5.08
N PHE A 40 7.08 -0.59 -5.89
CA PHE A 40 6.21 0.49 -6.35
C PHE A 40 4.88 -0.09 -6.82
N PHE A 41 3.84 0.74 -6.98
CA PHE A 41 2.56 0.30 -7.54
C PHE A 41 2.64 0.17 -9.07
N SER A 42 3.02 1.25 -9.75
CA SER A 42 3.17 1.33 -11.20
C SER A 42 4.46 2.08 -11.54
N GLU A 43 5.13 1.70 -12.63
CA GLU A 43 6.29 2.44 -13.16
C GLU A 43 5.88 3.80 -13.76
N GLY A 44 4.69 3.87 -14.35
CA GLY A 44 4.12 5.11 -14.87
C GLY A 44 3.36 5.94 -13.82
N ILE A 45 2.53 6.87 -14.29
CA ILE A 45 1.81 7.83 -13.45
C ILE A 45 0.59 7.16 -12.80
N VAL A 46 0.40 7.38 -11.50
CA VAL A 46 -0.80 6.95 -10.77
C VAL A 46 -1.55 8.17 -10.27
N ILE A 47 -2.77 8.36 -10.78
CA ILE A 47 -3.62 9.50 -10.45
C ILE A 47 -4.67 9.05 -9.44
N THR A 48 -4.50 9.49 -8.18
CA THR A 48 -5.36 9.15 -7.03
C THR A 48 -5.77 10.43 -6.28
N PRO A 49 -6.65 11.28 -6.85
CA PRO A 49 -6.92 12.61 -6.32
C PRO A 49 -7.61 12.60 -4.96
N LEU A 50 -8.33 11.52 -4.62
CA LEU A 50 -9.07 11.40 -3.36
C LEU A 50 -8.36 10.51 -2.32
N LEU A 51 -7.19 9.95 -2.65
CA LEU A 51 -6.48 9.05 -1.76
C LEU A 51 -5.87 9.83 -0.59
N ARG A 52 -6.34 9.49 0.62
CA ARG A 52 -5.97 10.17 1.86
C ARG A 52 -5.20 9.30 2.84
N SER A 53 -5.30 7.98 2.75
CA SER A 53 -4.60 7.07 3.66
C SER A 53 -4.38 5.67 3.10
N ILE A 54 -3.23 5.06 3.46
CA ILE A 54 -2.97 3.63 3.29
C ILE A 54 -3.01 2.96 4.66
N HIS A 55 -3.85 1.96 4.83
CA HIS A 55 -4.01 1.18 6.05
C HIS A 55 -3.12 -0.06 5.97
N VAL A 56 -2.12 -0.14 6.83
CA VAL A 56 -1.19 -1.29 6.89
C VAL A 56 -1.68 -2.31 7.90
N THR A 57 -2.16 -1.81 9.04
CA THR A 57 -2.90 -2.57 10.06
C THR A 57 -4.13 -1.78 10.48
N PHE A 58 -4.94 -2.33 11.39
CA PHE A 58 -6.09 -1.60 11.94
C PHE A 58 -5.69 -0.27 12.60
N ALA A 59 -4.55 -0.25 13.29
CA ALA A 59 -4.06 0.93 14.00
C ALA A 59 -3.13 1.82 13.17
N LYS A 60 -2.45 1.28 12.14
CA LYS A 60 -1.40 2.01 11.41
C LYS A 60 -1.87 2.46 10.04
N LYS A 61 -1.91 3.78 9.87
CA LYS A 61 -2.23 4.48 8.63
C LYS A 61 -1.04 5.34 8.19
N LEU A 62 -0.73 5.34 6.90
CA LEU A 62 0.36 6.12 6.32
C LEU A 62 -0.04 6.72 4.97
N TRP A 63 0.37 7.95 4.71
CA TRP A 63 0.29 8.54 3.38
C TRP A 63 1.43 9.53 3.20
N LEU A 64 2.32 9.28 2.24
CA LEU A 64 3.47 10.13 1.94
C LEU A 64 3.22 11.05 0.73
N GLY A 65 1.95 11.27 0.36
CA GLY A 65 1.55 12.06 -0.81
C GLY A 65 1.72 11.34 -2.16
N ASN A 66 2.27 10.12 -2.17
CA ASN A 66 2.50 9.34 -3.39
C ASN A 66 2.35 7.84 -3.10
N LEU A 67 1.58 7.13 -3.93
CA LEU A 67 1.28 5.72 -3.73
C LEU A 67 2.54 4.84 -3.81
N ASN A 68 3.36 5.02 -4.85
CA ASN A 68 4.61 4.26 -5.01
C ASN A 68 5.54 4.44 -3.81
N LYS A 69 5.77 5.70 -3.40
CA LYS A 69 6.63 6.03 -2.26
C LYS A 69 6.11 5.42 -0.97
N THR A 70 4.80 5.47 -0.75
CA THR A 70 4.19 4.94 0.48
C THR A 70 4.30 3.41 0.54
N LEU A 71 4.00 2.70 -0.56
CA LEU A 71 4.13 1.23 -0.60
C LEU A 71 5.58 0.78 -0.45
N SER A 72 6.52 1.45 -1.14
CA SER A 72 7.96 1.20 -1.00
C SER A 72 8.42 1.37 0.45
N TYR A 73 7.97 2.43 1.12
CA TYR A 73 8.30 2.67 2.53
C TYR A 73 7.76 1.53 3.42
N ILE A 74 6.52 1.11 3.22
CA ILE A 74 5.89 0.02 3.98
C ILE A 74 6.71 -1.27 3.81
N SER A 75 7.04 -1.65 2.58
CA SER A 75 7.79 -2.86 2.25
C SER A 75 9.19 -2.87 2.86
N ASN A 76 9.88 -1.72 2.88
CA ASN A 76 11.23 -1.59 3.40
C ASN A 76 11.30 -1.41 4.93
N ASN A 77 10.15 -1.26 5.61
CA ASN A 77 10.11 -1.05 7.06
C ASN A 77 9.13 -2.03 7.75
N PRO A 78 9.21 -3.35 7.52
CA PRO A 78 8.22 -4.30 8.04
C PRO A 78 8.09 -4.25 9.57
N GLY A 79 9.21 -4.09 10.30
CA GLY A 79 9.21 -3.98 11.76
C GLY A 79 8.43 -2.78 12.31
N LYS A 80 8.25 -1.71 11.52
CA LYS A 80 7.42 -0.56 11.93
C LYS A 80 5.93 -0.87 11.88
N PHE A 81 5.50 -1.95 11.25
CA PHE A 81 4.09 -2.26 11.04
C PHE A 81 3.66 -3.59 11.68
N HIS A 82 4.62 -4.38 12.16
CA HIS A 82 4.42 -5.71 12.73
C HIS A 82 4.06 -5.74 14.23
N PHE A 83 3.76 -4.59 14.84
CA PHE A 83 3.57 -4.47 16.30
C PHE A 83 2.37 -5.25 16.87
N ALA A 84 1.47 -5.80 16.06
CA ALA A 84 0.34 -6.60 16.55
C ALA A 84 0.70 -8.08 16.79
N GLU A 85 1.64 -8.64 16.02
CA GLU A 85 1.98 -10.07 16.12
C GLU A 85 2.87 -10.39 17.33
N LEU A 86 3.68 -9.43 17.79
CA LEU A 86 4.54 -9.60 18.98
C LEU A 86 3.77 -9.68 20.31
N PHE A 87 2.49 -9.27 20.33
CA PHE A 87 1.66 -9.27 21.54
C PHE A 87 0.45 -10.19 21.45
N GLY A 88 0.36 -11.05 20.43
CA GLY A 88 -0.65 -12.11 20.37
C GLY A 88 -2.11 -11.63 20.21
N PHE A 89 -2.34 -10.44 19.66
CA PHE A 89 -3.72 -10.00 19.36
C PHE A 89 -4.19 -10.64 18.04
N PRO A 90 -5.33 -11.37 18.04
CA PRO A 90 -5.84 -11.99 16.82
C PRO A 90 -6.39 -10.93 15.85
N SER A 91 -6.25 -11.22 14.56
CA SER A 91 -6.66 -10.40 13.41
C SER A 91 -8.17 -10.35 13.17
#